data_AF-A0A7C6WRB1-F1
#
_entry.id   AF-A0A7C6WRB1-F1
#
_cell.length_a   1.000
_cell.length_b   1.000
_cell.length_c   1.000
_cell.angle_alpha   90.00
_cell.angle_beta   90.00
_cell.angle_gamma   90.00
#
_symmetry.space_group_name_H-M   'P 1'
#
loop_
_entity.id
_entity.type
_entity.pdbx_description
1 polymer ?
#
loop_
_entity_poly.entity_id
_entity_poly.type
_entity_poly.pdbx_seq_one_letter_code
_entity_poly.pdbx_strand_id
1 'polypeptide(L)' 'RYILEGKDFKGDDCKIYIENNGYAIKNPNNVLFRTYPKVITDSNGLSFLNQELITGEVISTDKGISVKFYRAI' A
#
# COMPACT_ATOMS: atom_id res chain seq x y z
N ARG A 1 5.01 6.21 6.83
CA ARG A 1 5.58 6.67 5.53
C ARG A 1 6.82 5.85 5.25
N TYR A 2 6.94 5.29 4.05
CA TYR A 2 8.10 4.49 3.66
C TYR A 2 8.25 4.54 2.13
N ILE A 3 9.42 4.13 1.64
CA ILE A 3 9.73 3.97 0.22
C ILE A 3 10.07 2.51 -0.02
N LEU A 4 9.47 1.92 -1.05
CA LEU A 4 9.88 0.65 -1.62
C LEU A 4 10.79 0.95 -2.82
N GLU A 5 11.91 0.25 -2.92
CA GLU A 5 12.83 0.37 -4.06
C GLU A 5 13.00 -1.00 -4.71
N GLY A 6 13.00 -1.06 -6.05
CA GLY A 6 13.13 -2.31 -6.78
C GLY A 6 12.93 -2.14 -8.27
N LYS A 7 12.53 -3.22 -8.95
CA LYS A 7 12.25 -3.23 -10.38
C LYS A 7 10.76 -3.39 -10.64
N ASP A 8 10.25 -2.66 -11.64
CA ASP A 8 8.88 -2.83 -12.10
C ASP A 8 8.73 -4.06 -13.02
N PHE A 9 7.52 -4.28 -13.56
CA PHE A 9 7.24 -5.43 -14.42
C PHE A 9 7.93 -5.38 -15.80
N LYS A 10 8.53 -4.25 -16.17
CA LYS A 10 9.34 -4.09 -17.37
C LYS A 10 10.84 -4.27 -17.09
N GLY A 11 11.22 -4.39 -15.82
CA GLY A 11 12.60 -4.51 -15.37
C GLY A 11 13.28 -3.17 -15.08
N ASP A 12 12.56 -2.06 -15.21
CA ASP A 12 13.07 -0.72 -14.94
C ASP A 12 13.19 -0.49 -13.43
N ASP A 13 14.29 0.14 -13.01
CA ASP A 13 14.44 0.53 -11.60
C ASP A 13 13.43 1.61 -11.25
N CYS A 14 12.79 1.46 -10.09
CA CYS A 14 11.77 2.38 -9.63
C CYS A 14 11.69 2.46 -8.11
N LYS A 15 11.02 3.53 -7.66
CA LYS A 15 10.70 3.78 -6.27
C LYS A 15 9.19 3.99 -6.12
N ILE A 16 8.66 3.53 -5.00
CA ILE A 16 7.27 3.74 -4.62
C ILE A 16 7.23 4.32 -3.22
N TYR A 17 6.86 5.59 -3.12
CA TYR A 17 6.52 6.22 -1.85
C TYR A 17 5.11 5.82 -1.43
N ILE A 18 4.98 5.39 -0.17
CA ILE A 18 3.69 5.05 0.43
C ILE A 18 3.51 5.80 1.75
N GLU A 19 2.48 6.65 1.78
CA GLU A 19 1.93 7.23 3.00
C GLU A 19 0.67 6.47 3.40
N ASN A 20 0.84 5.49 4.30
CA ASN A 20 -0.22 4.56 4.69
C ASN A 20 -0.92 5.01 5.99
N ASN A 21 -1.76 6.04 5.92
CA ASN A 21 -2.53 6.53 7.07
C ASN A 21 -3.86 5.77 7.21
N GLY A 22 -4.34 5.56 8.43
CA GLY A 22 -5.60 4.87 8.68
C GLY A 22 -6.07 4.91 10.12
N TYR A 23 -7.15 4.19 10.38
CA TYR A 23 -7.80 4.13 11.69
C TYR A 23 -7.92 2.69 12.19
N ALA A 24 -7.72 2.51 13.50
CA ALA A 24 -7.96 1.24 14.16
C ALA A 24 -9.45 0.90 14.14
N ILE A 25 -9.77 -0.39 14.00
CA ILE A 25 -11.15 -0.86 13.99
C ILE A 25 -11.52 -1.39 15.38
N LYS A 26 -12.70 -1.04 15.88
CA LYS A 26 -13.24 -1.61 17.12
C LYS A 26 -13.72 -3.04 16.84
N ASN A 27 -13.23 -4.01 17.61
CA ASN A 27 -13.38 -5.46 17.36
C ASN A 27 -12.76 -5.91 16.03
N PRO A 28 -11.43 -5.79 15.89
CA PRO A 28 -10.73 -6.21 14.70
C PRO A 28 -10.75 -7.74 14.67
N ASN A 29 -11.64 -8.36 13.87
CA ASN A 29 -11.62 -9.83 13.70
C ASN A 29 -10.21 -10.28 13.27
N ASN A 30 -9.91 -10.14 11.97
CA ASN A 30 -8.56 -10.34 11.43
C ASN A 30 -7.94 -9.05 10.90
N VAL A 31 -8.69 -7.93 10.87
CA VAL A 31 -8.24 -6.65 10.31
C VAL A 31 -8.11 -5.64 11.44
N LEU A 32 -6.86 -5.26 11.75
CA LEU A 32 -6.51 -4.32 12.82
C LEU A 32 -6.81 -2.86 12.44
N PHE A 33 -6.50 -2.48 11.20
CA PHE A 33 -6.66 -1.13 10.67
C PHE A 33 -7.19 -1.15 9.25
N ARG A 34 -8.01 -0.15 8.92
CA ARG A 34 -8.28 0.25 7.54
C ARG A 34 -7.49 1.51 7.22
N THR A 35 -6.79 1.49 6.10
CA THR A 35 -5.93 2.59 5.66
C THR A 35 -6.36 3.14 4.31
N TYR A 36 -6.00 4.39 4.04
CA TYR A 36 -6.22 5.09 2.79
C TYR A 36 -4.87 5.59 2.29
N PRO A 37 -4.03 4.69 1.76
CA PRO A 37 -2.67 5.02 1.36
C PRO A 37 -2.64 6.03 0.20
N LYS A 38 -1.76 7.03 0.30
CA LYS A 38 -1.30 7.77 -0.88
C LYS A 38 -0.07 7.06 -1.44
N VAL A 39 -0.16 6.67 -2.71
CA VAL A 39 0.94 6.05 -3.46
C VAL A 39 1.46 7.03 -4.50
N ILE A 40 2.79 7.15 -4.58
CA ILE A 40 3.49 7.94 -5.58
C ILE A 40 4.66 7.10 -6.11
N THR A 41 4.84 7.03 -7.43
CA THR A 41 5.92 6.29 -8.07
C THR A 41 6.49 7.03 -9.27
N ASP A 42 7.79 6.84 -9.50
CA ASP A 42 8.53 7.29 -10.68
C ASP A 42 8.55 6.25 -11.82
N SER A 43 8.00 5.04 -11.62
CA SER A 43 7.89 4.04 -12.69
C SER A 43 6.87 4.49 -13.75
N ASN A 44 7.31 4.49 -15.00
CA ASN A 44 6.43 4.70 -16.15
C ASN A 44 5.39 3.56 -16.28
N GLY A 45 5.80 2.31 -16.02
CA GLY A 45 4.91 1.14 -16.08
C GLY A 45 3.82 1.14 -15.00
N LEU A 46 4.14 1.66 -13.81
CA LEU A 46 3.24 1.72 -12.67
C LEU A 46 2.61 3.11 -12.46
N SER A 47 2.79 4.01 -13.44
CA SER A 47 2.38 5.43 -13.34
C SER A 47 0.91 5.63 -12.99
N PHE A 48 0.04 4.68 -13.34
CA PHE A 48 -1.38 4.70 -12.99
C PHE A 48 -1.60 4.78 -11.46
N LEU A 49 -0.72 4.19 -10.63
CA LEU A 49 -0.82 4.22 -9.17
C LEU A 49 -0.79 5.63 -8.58
N ASN A 50 -0.23 6.62 -9.30
CA ASN A 50 -0.18 8.00 -8.84
C ASN A 50 -1.59 8.64 -8.71
N GLN A 51 -2.56 8.11 -9.46
CA GLN A 51 -3.93 8.64 -9.56
C GLN A 51 -4.99 7.70 -8.96
N GLU A 52 -4.63 6.47 -8.61
CA GLU A 52 -5.56 5.47 -8.08
C GLU A 52 -6.03 5.79 -6.66
N LEU A 53 -7.30 5.49 -6.40
CA LEU A 53 -7.85 5.44 -5.05
C LEU A 53 -7.60 4.05 -4.47
N ILE A 54 -6.77 3.99 -3.44
CA ILE A 54 -6.35 2.72 -2.82
C ILE A 54 -6.84 2.68 -1.38
N THR A 55 -7.40 1.53 -0.99
CA THR A 55 -7.68 1.17 0.41
C THR A 55 -6.72 0.08 0.86
N GLY A 56 -6.37 0.06 2.14
CA GLY A 56 -5.53 -0.96 2.73
C GLY A 56 -6.16 -1.64 3.94
N GLU A 57 -5.85 -2.92 4.12
CA GLU A 57 -6.15 -3.68 5.33
C GLU A 57 -4.84 -4.09 5.99
N VAL A 58 -4.70 -3.76 7.28
CA VAL A 58 -3.56 -4.17 8.10
C VAL A 58 -3.98 -5.38 8.94
N ILE A 59 -3.26 -6.48 8.77
CA ILE A 59 -3.52 -7.77 9.40
C ILE A 59 -2.30 -8.15 10.26
N SER A 60 -2.54 -8.64 11.47
CA SER A 60 -1.45 -9.20 12.30
C SER A 60 -1.00 -10.55 11.76
N THR A 61 0.30 -10.78 11.74
CA THR A 61 0.90 -12.08 11.44
C THR A 61 1.83 -12.50 12.59
N ASP A 62 2.29 -13.75 12.55
CA ASP A 62 3.33 -14.28 13.44
C ASP A 62 4.66 -13.51 13.31
N LYS A 63 4.92 -12.87 12.16
CA LYS A 63 6.16 -12.14 11.84
C LYS A 63 6.02 -10.62 11.87
N GLY A 64 4.87 -10.08 12.28
CA GLY A 64 4.61 -8.65 12.34
C GLY A 64 3.27 -8.27 11.74
N ILE A 65 3.27 -7.39 10.73
CA ILE A 65 2.06 -6.95 10.04
C ILE A 65 2.13 -7.28 8.55
N SER A 66 0.99 -7.64 7.98
CA SER A 66 0.78 -7.69 6.53
C SER A 66 -0.18 -6.58 6.15
N VAL A 67 0.15 -5.81 5.11
CA VAL A 67 -0.74 -4.80 4.55
C VAL A 67 -1.19 -5.27 3.18
N LYS A 68 -2.49 -5.40 2.97
CA LYS A 68 -3.09 -5.72 1.67
C LYS A 68 -3.69 -4.45 1.08
N PHE A 69 -3.30 -4.10 -0.15
CA PHE A 69 -3.80 -2.93 -0.86
C PHE A 69 -4.79 -3.35 -1.95
N TYR A 70 -5.88 -2.60 -2.05
CA TYR A 70 -6.97 -2.82 -2.99
C TYR A 70 -7.30 -1.50 -3.69
N ARG A 71 -7.63 -1.56 -4.98
CA ARG A 71 -8.25 -0.40 -5.65
C ARG A 71 -9.69 -0.27 -5.16
N ALA A 72 -10.11 0.94 -4.84
CA ALA A 72 -11.49 1.24 -4.49
C ALA A 72 -12.28 1.48 -5.79
N ILE A 73 -12.75 0.39 -6.40
CA ILE A 73 -13.62 0.40 -7.58
C ILE A 73 -14.91 -0.31 -7.21
#